data_AF-A0A8S3XFP5-F1
#
_entry.id   AF-A0A8S3XFP5-F1
#
_cell.length_a   1.000
_cell.length_b   1.000
_cell.length_c   1.000
_cell.angle_alpha   90.00
_cell.angle_beta   90.00
_cell.angle_gamma   90.00
#
_symmetry.space_group_name_H-M   'P 1'
#
loop_
_entity.id
_entity.type
_entity.pdbx_description
1 polymer ?
#
loop_
_entity_poly.entity_id
_entity_poly.type
_entity_poly.pdbx_seq_one_letter_code
_entity_poly.pdbx_strand_id
1 'polypeptide(L)'
;MPSVAPAEESLVAVYGASLEPRRFKISVWRILTTVRPRLRRRISMHFMFDIFHTQTLEIEDKLEELEMHLKEIGISEVRRMGEDIIEKCSLCNKIKAKKQKQKKIRNSTEILTDEREKAIHNTVEYRAKDKIVKRPIRKDIRNYNLNLFTSTLDNSTSLKRAKQGIEVGKSAILSLKDDHGIRHGDRHKILQICTEY
;
A
#
# COMPACT_ATOMS: atom_id res chain seq x y z
N MET A 1 21.63 5.06 -83.06
CA MET A 1 22.98 4.53 -82.76
C MET A 1 23.70 5.58 -81.91
N PRO A 2 24.33 5.29 -80.76
CA PRO A 2 24.34 4.10 -79.87
C PRO A 2 23.75 4.45 -78.45
N SER A 3 23.17 3.52 -77.67
CA SER A 3 23.82 2.59 -76.72
C SER A 3 24.79 3.25 -75.72
N VAL A 4 24.32 3.53 -74.49
CA VAL A 4 25.17 3.53 -73.28
C VAL A 4 24.37 2.99 -72.09
N ALA A 5 24.67 1.75 -71.71
CA ALA A 5 24.63 1.29 -70.31
C ALA A 5 26.10 1.17 -69.84
N PRO A 6 26.41 0.99 -68.54
CA PRO A 6 25.75 1.48 -67.33
C PRO A 6 26.75 2.28 -66.44
N ALA A 7 26.29 3.33 -65.77
CA ALA A 7 27.11 4.03 -64.75
C ALA A 7 26.87 3.49 -63.33
N GLU A 8 26.15 2.37 -63.19
CA GLU A 8 25.68 1.85 -61.89
C GLU A 8 26.74 1.01 -61.14
N GLU A 9 27.85 0.64 -61.76
CA GLU A 9 28.89 -0.18 -61.11
C GLU A 9 29.90 0.61 -60.25
N SER A 10 29.86 1.94 -60.23
CA SER A 10 30.85 2.72 -59.47
C SER A 10 30.44 3.08 -58.04
N LEU A 11 29.17 2.96 -57.67
CA LEU A 11 28.68 3.38 -56.35
C LEU A 11 28.60 2.25 -55.33
N VAL A 12 28.47 1.00 -55.77
CA VAL A 12 28.35 -0.17 -54.88
C VAL A 12 29.67 -0.48 -54.17
N ALA A 13 30.81 -0.11 -54.75
CA ALA A 13 32.14 -0.37 -54.17
C ALA A 13 32.49 0.47 -52.93
N VAL A 14 31.70 1.49 -52.57
CA VAL A 14 32.00 2.38 -51.43
C VAL A 14 31.21 2.03 -50.16
N TYR A 15 30.13 1.27 -50.28
CA TYR A 15 29.20 1.00 -49.15
C TYR A 15 29.42 -0.35 -48.46
N GLY A 16 30.49 -1.07 -48.78
CA GLY A 16 30.79 -2.41 -48.26
C GLY A 16 31.62 -2.47 -46.97
N ALA A 17 31.69 -1.41 -46.16
CA ALA A 17 32.45 -1.43 -44.92
C ALA A 17 31.57 -1.13 -43.70
N SER A 18 31.33 -2.17 -42.91
CA SER A 18 30.87 -2.09 -41.53
C SER A 18 31.74 -1.10 -40.75
N LEU A 19 31.20 0.10 -40.47
CA LEU A 19 31.91 1.17 -39.80
C LEU A 19 30.99 1.85 -38.79
N GLU A 20 31.43 1.83 -37.54
CA GLU A 20 30.74 2.28 -36.35
C GLU A 20 29.94 3.60 -36.49
N PRO A 21 28.76 3.71 -35.84
CA PRO A 21 27.79 4.80 -36.04
C PRO A 21 28.32 6.20 -35.72
N ARG A 22 29.44 6.32 -34.98
CA ARG A 22 30.04 7.62 -34.63
C ARG A 22 30.94 8.19 -35.74
N ARG A 23 31.61 7.34 -36.53
CA ARG A 23 32.48 7.82 -37.63
C ARG A 23 31.69 8.20 -38.89
N PHE A 24 30.51 7.60 -39.08
CA PHE A 24 29.63 7.85 -40.24
C PHE A 24 29.03 9.26 -40.29
N LYS A 25 28.73 9.86 -39.12
CA LYS A 25 28.15 11.21 -39.06
C LYS A 25 29.08 12.29 -39.64
N ILE A 26 30.39 12.12 -39.51
CA ILE A 26 31.38 13.12 -39.93
C ILE A 26 31.62 13.06 -41.46
N SER A 27 31.66 11.85 -42.03
CA SER A 27 31.86 11.65 -43.47
C SER A 27 30.66 12.08 -44.31
N VAL A 28 29.44 11.72 -43.88
CA VAL A 28 28.19 12.09 -44.57
C VAL A 28 27.97 13.60 -44.54
N TRP A 29 28.32 14.27 -43.43
CA TRP A 29 28.20 15.72 -43.34
C TRP A 29 29.14 16.45 -44.30
N ARG A 30 30.38 15.98 -44.49
CA ARG A 30 31.30 16.52 -45.51
C ARG A 30 30.74 16.37 -46.92
N ILE A 31 30.24 15.19 -47.30
CA ILE A 31 29.66 14.94 -48.63
C ILE A 31 28.41 15.80 -48.87
N LEU A 32 27.57 16.02 -47.85
CA LEU A 32 26.38 16.86 -47.97
C LEU A 32 26.67 18.36 -48.17
N THR A 33 27.90 18.82 -47.93
CA THR A 33 28.28 20.25 -48.16
C THR A 33 28.66 20.55 -49.60
N THR A 34 29.07 19.56 -50.39
CA THR A 34 29.51 19.72 -51.79
C THR A 34 28.39 19.45 -52.81
N VAL A 35 27.26 18.90 -52.38
CA VAL A 35 26.13 18.50 -53.23
C VAL A 35 25.10 19.62 -53.36
N ARG A 36 24.58 19.85 -54.58
CA ARG A 36 23.54 20.85 -54.86
C ARG A 36 22.36 20.73 -53.86
N PRO A 37 21.76 21.85 -53.39
CA PRO A 37 20.77 21.85 -52.31
C PRO A 37 19.57 20.90 -52.51
N ARG A 38 19.17 20.66 -53.76
CA ARG A 38 18.07 19.73 -54.11
C ARG A 38 18.43 18.25 -53.92
N LEU A 39 19.64 17.83 -54.28
CA LEU A 39 20.09 16.45 -54.05
C LEU A 39 20.34 16.19 -52.55
N ARG A 40 20.85 17.20 -51.82
CA ARG A 40 21.06 17.13 -50.37
C ARG A 40 19.79 16.76 -49.60
N ARG A 41 18.65 17.37 -49.98
CA ARG A 41 17.34 17.06 -49.36
C ARG A 41 16.88 15.63 -49.67
N ARG A 42 17.08 15.16 -50.90
CA ARG A 42 16.70 13.78 -51.30
C ARG A 42 17.51 12.71 -50.55
N ILE A 43 18.82 12.87 -50.46
CA ILE A 43 19.70 11.94 -49.75
C ILE A 43 19.39 11.95 -48.25
N SER A 44 19.16 13.13 -47.67
CA SER A 44 18.76 13.25 -46.26
C SER A 44 17.41 12.60 -45.96
N MET A 45 16.44 12.70 -46.88
CA MET A 45 15.13 12.06 -46.74
C MET A 45 15.23 10.53 -46.82
N HIS A 46 16.01 10.01 -47.77
CA HIS A 46 16.20 8.56 -47.92
C HIS A 46 16.90 7.97 -46.69
N PHE A 47 17.96 8.62 -46.20
CA PHE A 47 18.68 8.18 -45.02
C PHE A 47 17.81 8.21 -43.74
N MET A 48 16.96 9.23 -43.60
CA MET A 48 15.98 9.28 -42.51
C MET A 48 14.93 8.17 -42.62
N PHE A 49 14.49 7.86 -43.84
CA PHE A 49 13.55 6.77 -44.10
C PHE A 49 14.15 5.40 -43.75
N ASP A 50 15.40 5.17 -44.14
CA ASP A 50 16.10 3.91 -43.87
C ASP A 50 16.33 3.72 -42.36
N ILE A 51 16.77 4.75 -41.64
CA ILE A 51 16.90 4.71 -40.17
C ILE A 51 15.56 4.46 -39.50
N PHE A 52 14.50 5.12 -39.98
CA PHE A 52 13.18 4.95 -39.42
C PHE A 52 12.71 3.51 -39.63
N HIS A 53 12.89 2.96 -40.83
CA HIS A 53 12.48 1.60 -41.15
C HIS A 53 13.25 0.53 -40.35
N THR A 54 14.56 0.68 -40.15
CA THR A 54 15.32 -0.24 -39.29
C THR A 54 14.89 -0.16 -37.83
N GLN A 55 14.57 1.04 -37.34
CA GLN A 55 14.04 1.20 -35.98
C GLN A 55 12.65 0.57 -35.83
N THR A 56 11.80 0.64 -36.86
CA THR A 56 10.49 -0.02 -36.83
C THR A 56 10.63 -1.53 -36.76
N LEU A 57 11.52 -2.12 -37.57
CA LEU A 57 11.78 -3.56 -37.56
C LEU A 57 12.33 -4.03 -36.20
N GLU A 58 13.28 -3.28 -35.60
CA GLU A 58 13.79 -3.59 -34.26
C GLU A 58 12.72 -3.49 -33.16
N ILE A 59 11.69 -2.69 -33.35
CA ILE A 59 10.56 -2.57 -32.41
C ILE A 59 9.59 -3.74 -32.61
N GLU A 60 9.35 -4.14 -33.85
CA GLU A 60 8.50 -5.29 -34.20
C GLU A 60 9.09 -6.60 -33.66
N ASP A 61 10.40 -6.83 -33.83
CA ASP A 61 11.09 -8.01 -33.27
C ASP A 61 10.96 -8.09 -31.74
N LYS A 62 11.09 -6.95 -31.04
CA LYS A 62 10.93 -6.87 -29.58
C LYS A 62 9.49 -7.10 -29.13
N LEU A 63 8.51 -6.68 -29.93
CA LEU A 63 7.11 -6.95 -29.66
C LEU A 63 6.81 -8.45 -29.79
N GLU A 64 7.35 -9.12 -30.80
CA GLU A 64 7.21 -10.56 -30.99
C GLU A 64 7.86 -11.36 -29.85
N GLU A 65 9.04 -10.95 -29.39
CA GLU A 65 9.72 -11.54 -28.22
C GLU A 65 8.89 -11.38 -26.93
N LEU A 66 8.30 -10.20 -26.70
CA LEU A 66 7.40 -9.96 -25.57
C LEU A 66 6.10 -10.76 -25.65
N GLU A 67 5.53 -10.94 -26.84
CA GLU A 67 4.37 -11.80 -27.05
C GLU A 67 4.69 -13.27 -26.77
N MET A 68 5.88 -13.73 -27.16
CA MET A 68 6.37 -15.06 -26.80
C MET A 68 6.49 -15.25 -25.30
N HIS A 69 7.10 -14.29 -24.59
CA HIS A 69 7.22 -14.35 -23.13
C HIS A 69 5.87 -14.28 -22.41
N LEU A 70 4.90 -13.51 -22.91
CA LEU A 70 3.55 -13.49 -22.36
C LEU A 70 2.81 -14.82 -22.57
N LYS A 71 3.01 -15.49 -23.73
CA LYS A 71 2.49 -16.84 -23.97
C LYS A 71 3.16 -17.87 -23.05
N GLU A 72 4.45 -17.75 -22.82
CA GLU A 72 5.24 -18.65 -21.98
C GLU A 72 4.90 -18.52 -20.48
N ILE A 73 4.68 -17.28 -19.99
CA ILE A 73 4.34 -17.04 -18.59
C ILE A 73 2.98 -17.65 -18.23
N GLY A 74 2.07 -17.85 -19.19
CA GLY A 74 0.83 -18.62 -19.00
C GLY A 74 -0.11 -18.06 -17.93
N ILE A 75 -1.39 -17.92 -18.25
CA ILE A 75 -2.42 -17.57 -17.26
C ILE A 75 -2.39 -18.55 -16.06
N SER A 76 -1.91 -19.77 -16.28
CA SER A 76 -1.66 -20.80 -15.29
C SER A 76 -0.65 -20.43 -14.21
N GLU A 77 0.47 -19.77 -14.53
CA GLU A 77 1.49 -19.44 -13.53
C GLU A 77 1.03 -18.24 -12.67
N VAL A 78 0.40 -17.25 -13.31
CA VAL A 78 -0.24 -16.12 -12.61
C VAL A 78 -1.33 -16.63 -11.66
N ARG A 79 -2.13 -17.62 -12.10
CA ARG A 79 -3.12 -18.27 -11.26
C ARG A 79 -2.49 -19.04 -10.10
N ARG A 80 -1.43 -19.81 -10.35
CA ARG A 80 -0.69 -20.54 -9.32
C ARG A 80 -0.12 -19.60 -8.26
N MET A 81 0.50 -18.49 -8.68
CA MET A 81 0.97 -17.44 -7.77
C MET A 81 -0.18 -16.81 -6.97
N GLY A 82 -1.34 -16.59 -7.59
CA GLY A 82 -2.53 -16.10 -6.91
C GLY A 82 -3.04 -17.06 -5.83
N GLU A 83 -3.09 -18.35 -6.14
CA GLU A 83 -3.49 -19.42 -5.21
C GLU A 83 -2.51 -19.51 -4.02
N ASP A 84 -1.20 -19.44 -4.28
CA ASP A 84 -0.13 -19.39 -3.27
C ASP A 84 -0.26 -18.20 -2.29
N ILE A 85 -0.62 -17.02 -2.81
CA ILE A 85 -0.82 -15.80 -2.02
C ILE A 85 -2.07 -15.94 -1.15
N ILE A 86 -3.16 -16.51 -1.70
CA ILE A 86 -4.41 -16.74 -0.97
C ILE A 86 -4.19 -17.75 0.16
N GLU A 87 -3.45 -18.83 -0.09
CA GLU A 87 -3.11 -19.84 0.92
C GLU A 87 -2.23 -19.25 2.04
N LYS A 88 -1.19 -18.47 1.69
CA LYS A 88 -0.37 -17.75 2.68
C LYS A 88 -1.19 -16.75 3.49
N CYS A 89 -2.15 -16.07 2.87
CA CYS A 89 -3.04 -15.13 3.56
C CYS A 89 -4.05 -15.83 4.47
N SER A 90 -4.59 -17.00 4.10
CA SER A 90 -5.56 -17.75 4.90
C SER A 90 -4.93 -18.36 6.16
N LEU A 91 -3.67 -18.80 6.08
CA LEU A 91 -2.87 -19.20 7.24
C LEU A 91 -2.55 -18.02 8.17
N CYS A 92 -2.58 -16.79 7.64
CA CYS A 92 -2.40 -15.55 8.39
C CYS A 92 -3.68 -15.04 9.07
N ASN A 93 -4.61 -15.91 9.48
CA ASN A 93 -5.80 -15.64 10.31
C ASN A 93 -5.54 -14.89 11.66
N LYS A 94 -4.35 -14.34 11.86
CA LYS A 94 -3.98 -13.37 12.90
C LYS A 94 -4.13 -11.91 12.44
N ILE A 95 -4.90 -11.60 11.40
CA ILE A 95 -5.34 -10.22 11.17
C ILE A 95 -6.30 -9.87 12.29
N LYS A 96 -5.76 -9.37 13.41
CA LYS A 96 -6.53 -8.89 14.55
C LYS A 96 -7.55 -7.89 14.00
N ALA A 97 -8.83 -8.19 14.15
CA ALA A 97 -9.90 -7.29 13.76
C ALA A 97 -9.60 -5.90 14.34
N LYS A 98 -9.54 -4.90 13.47
CA LYS A 98 -9.24 -3.53 13.88
C LYS A 98 -10.29 -3.12 14.91
N LYS A 99 -9.87 -2.91 16.17
CA LYS A 99 -10.77 -2.46 17.23
C LYS A 99 -11.48 -1.20 16.75
N GLN A 100 -12.81 -1.24 16.69
CA GLN A 100 -13.59 -0.07 16.34
C GLN A 100 -13.32 1.02 17.37
N LYS A 101 -12.93 2.20 16.88
CA LYS A 101 -12.72 3.36 17.75
C LYS A 101 -14.08 3.78 18.31
N GLN A 102 -14.20 3.90 19.62
CA GLN A 102 -15.41 4.44 20.23
C GLN A 102 -15.65 5.86 19.73
N LYS A 103 -16.88 6.15 19.28
CA LYS A 103 -17.29 7.49 18.85
C LYS A 103 -17.28 8.45 20.05
N LYS A 104 -16.84 9.70 19.82
CA LYS A 104 -16.81 10.75 20.84
C LYS A 104 -18.18 11.38 21.11
N ILE A 105 -19.07 11.35 20.12
CA ILE A 105 -20.41 11.94 20.17
C ILE A 105 -21.41 10.79 20.20
N ARG A 106 -22.46 10.92 21.02
CA ARG A 106 -23.52 9.91 21.12
C ARG A 106 -24.47 10.03 19.93
N ASN A 107 -25.04 8.91 19.49
CA ASN A 107 -25.97 8.85 18.36
C ASN A 107 -27.15 9.84 18.50
N SER A 108 -27.66 10.08 19.71
CA SER A 108 -28.74 11.06 19.96
C SER A 108 -28.33 12.49 19.61
N THR A 109 -27.07 12.84 19.86
CA THR A 109 -26.51 14.16 19.56
C THR A 109 -26.09 14.26 18.09
N GLU A 110 -25.72 13.13 17.48
CA GLU A 110 -25.46 12.99 16.04
C GLU A 110 -26.72 13.39 15.25
N ILE A 111 -27.90 12.88 15.61
CA ILE A 111 -29.19 13.25 14.98
C ILE A 111 -29.44 14.77 15.04
N LEU A 112 -29.23 15.40 16.19
CA LEU A 112 -29.41 16.86 16.33
C LEU A 112 -28.39 17.64 15.49
N THR A 113 -27.19 17.08 15.28
CA THR A 113 -26.15 17.68 14.45
C THR A 113 -26.56 17.61 12.99
N ASP A 114 -27.09 16.47 12.54
CA ASP A 114 -27.62 16.28 11.19
C ASP A 114 -28.81 17.23 10.91
N GLU A 115 -29.71 17.41 11.89
CA GLU A 115 -30.83 18.36 11.79
C GLU A 115 -30.40 19.83 11.67
N ARG A 116 -29.24 20.17 12.26
CA ARG A 116 -28.62 21.49 12.16
C ARG A 116 -27.93 21.66 10.81
N GLU A 117 -27.29 20.62 10.28
CA GLU A 117 -26.64 20.64 8.97
C GLU A 117 -27.64 20.81 7.82
N LYS A 118 -28.85 20.27 7.98
CA LYS A 118 -29.95 20.48 7.04
C LYS A 118 -30.47 21.93 7.02
N ALA A 119 -30.23 22.72 8.07
CA ALA A 119 -30.69 24.10 8.13
C ALA A 119 -29.74 25.04 7.40
N ILE A 120 -30.29 25.99 6.63
CA ILE A 120 -29.49 26.97 5.89
C ILE A 120 -28.72 27.85 6.89
N HIS A 121 -27.40 27.96 6.65
CA HIS A 121 -26.49 28.71 7.51
C HIS A 121 -26.94 30.17 7.70
N ASN A 122 -26.73 30.73 8.89
CA ASN A 122 -27.10 32.10 9.29
C ASN A 122 -28.60 32.45 9.30
N THR A 123 -29.51 31.48 9.15
CA THR A 123 -30.94 31.69 9.40
C THR A 123 -31.28 31.71 10.90
N VAL A 124 -32.45 32.26 11.25
CA VAL A 124 -32.97 32.25 12.64
C VAL A 124 -33.16 30.82 13.14
N GLU A 125 -33.67 29.94 12.29
CA GLU A 125 -33.84 28.51 12.58
C GLU A 125 -32.51 27.80 12.85
N TYR A 126 -31.47 28.10 12.07
CA TYR A 126 -30.12 27.59 12.32
C TYR A 126 -29.61 28.01 13.68
N ARG A 127 -29.76 29.29 14.07
CA ARG A 127 -29.32 29.78 15.39
C ARG A 127 -30.04 29.08 16.54
N ALA A 128 -31.34 28.82 16.39
CA ALA A 128 -32.13 28.09 17.38
C ALA A 128 -31.61 26.65 17.54
N LYS A 129 -31.42 25.93 16.43
CA LYS A 129 -30.85 24.57 16.42
C LYS A 129 -29.42 24.54 16.95
N ASP A 130 -28.58 25.49 16.57
CA ASP A 130 -27.19 25.60 17.01
C ASP A 130 -27.07 25.80 18.53
N LYS A 131 -27.96 26.60 19.13
CA LYS A 131 -28.04 26.77 20.59
C LYS A 131 -28.38 25.44 21.29
N ILE A 132 -29.28 24.66 20.71
CA ILE A 132 -29.69 23.35 21.23
C ILE A 132 -28.56 22.33 21.09
N VAL A 133 -27.86 22.28 19.95
CA VAL A 133 -26.83 21.27 19.62
C VAL A 133 -25.51 21.47 20.39
N LYS A 134 -25.07 22.71 20.58
CA LYS A 134 -23.75 23.01 21.16
C LYS A 134 -23.56 22.46 22.58
N ARG A 135 -24.60 22.46 23.41
CA ARG A 135 -24.50 22.03 24.81
C ARG A 135 -24.39 20.50 24.96
N PRO A 136 -25.23 19.68 24.29
CA PRO A 136 -25.05 18.24 24.18
C PRO A 136 -23.67 17.82 23.66
N ILE A 137 -23.17 18.42 22.57
CA ILE A 137 -21.84 18.09 22.02
C ILE A 137 -20.74 18.28 23.08
N ARG A 138 -20.75 19.42 23.78
CA ARG A 138 -19.77 19.67 24.86
C ARG A 138 -19.91 18.67 26.02
N LYS A 139 -21.14 18.28 26.36
CA LYS A 139 -21.40 17.29 27.41
C LYS A 139 -20.88 15.91 27.00
N ASP A 140 -21.14 15.49 25.77
CA ASP A 140 -20.69 14.20 25.24
C ASP A 140 -19.17 14.12 25.17
N ILE A 141 -18.49 15.17 24.68
CA ILE A 141 -17.02 15.24 24.66
C ILE A 141 -16.45 15.17 26.08
N ARG A 142 -17.05 15.90 27.04
CA ARG A 142 -16.62 15.85 28.44
C ARG A 142 -16.78 14.44 29.01
N ASN A 143 -17.93 13.80 28.79
CA ASN A 143 -18.20 12.46 29.28
C ASN A 143 -17.26 11.43 28.64
N TYR A 144 -17.02 11.51 27.33
CA TYR A 144 -16.07 10.65 26.63
C TYR A 144 -14.67 10.78 27.23
N ASN A 145 -14.19 12.01 27.45
CA ASN A 145 -12.88 12.23 28.05
C ASN A 145 -12.82 11.70 29.48
N LEU A 146 -13.84 11.94 30.30
CA LEU A 146 -13.92 11.40 31.65
C LEU A 146 -13.88 9.86 31.64
N ASN A 147 -14.67 9.22 30.77
CA ASN A 147 -14.69 7.76 30.63
C ASN A 147 -13.35 7.20 30.12
N LEU A 148 -12.67 7.92 29.24
CA LEU A 148 -11.33 7.57 28.78
C LEU A 148 -10.33 7.63 29.93
N PHE A 149 -10.38 8.68 30.75
CA PHE A 149 -9.52 8.79 31.93
C PHE A 149 -9.83 7.71 32.98
N THR A 150 -11.10 7.48 33.33
CA THR A 150 -11.48 6.46 34.31
C THR A 150 -11.08 5.07 33.83
N SER A 151 -11.38 4.71 32.57
CA SER A 151 -10.97 3.43 32.00
C SER A 151 -9.45 3.29 31.90
N THR A 152 -8.70 4.36 31.65
CA THR A 152 -7.22 4.32 31.66
C THR A 152 -6.70 4.09 33.06
N LEU A 153 -7.23 4.79 34.07
CA LEU A 153 -6.85 4.59 35.47
C LEU A 153 -7.17 3.17 35.94
N ASP A 154 -8.40 2.71 35.70
CA ASP A 154 -8.83 1.37 36.10
C ASP A 154 -8.07 0.26 35.36
N ASN A 155 -7.69 0.49 34.11
CA ASN A 155 -6.95 -0.50 33.33
C ASN A 155 -5.43 -0.43 33.49
N SER A 156 -4.89 0.65 34.06
CA SER A 156 -3.44 0.80 34.26
C SER A 156 -2.90 -0.29 35.18
N THR A 157 -1.82 -0.94 34.74
CA THR A 157 -1.21 -2.09 35.43
C THR A 157 -0.67 -1.73 36.81
N SER A 158 -0.15 -0.52 36.99
CA SER A 158 0.34 -0.01 38.27
C SER A 158 -0.80 0.13 39.29
N LEU A 159 -1.93 0.75 38.92
CA LEU A 159 -3.07 0.88 39.82
C LEU A 159 -3.77 -0.45 40.07
N LYS A 160 -3.83 -1.36 39.08
CA LYS A 160 -4.31 -2.74 39.30
C LYS A 160 -3.46 -3.46 40.34
N ARG A 161 -2.13 -3.38 40.25
CA ARG A 161 -1.21 -3.95 41.25
C ARG A 161 -1.34 -3.29 42.62
N ALA A 162 -1.52 -1.96 42.67
CA ALA A 162 -1.75 -1.24 43.92
C ALA A 162 -3.09 -1.62 44.57
N LYS A 163 -4.19 -1.71 43.79
CA LYS A 163 -5.50 -2.20 44.27
C LYS A 163 -5.40 -3.63 44.80
N GLN A 164 -4.70 -4.52 44.09
CA GLN A 164 -4.40 -5.87 44.58
C GLN A 164 -3.61 -5.84 45.89
N GLY A 165 -2.57 -5.01 46.01
CA GLY A 165 -1.79 -4.84 47.24
C GLY A 165 -2.62 -4.34 48.44
N ILE A 166 -3.62 -3.49 48.20
CA ILE A 166 -4.58 -3.04 49.22
C ILE A 166 -5.53 -4.18 49.63
N GLU A 167 -5.96 -5.02 48.68
CA GLU A 167 -6.73 -6.24 48.97
C GLU A 167 -5.92 -7.31 49.70
N VAL A 168 -4.58 -7.32 49.54
CA VAL A 168 -3.65 -8.28 50.17
C VAL A 168 -3.56 -8.12 51.69
N GLY A 169 -4.12 -7.05 52.28
CA GLY A 169 -4.39 -6.99 53.72
C GLY A 169 -5.36 -8.09 54.21
N LYS A 170 -6.05 -8.79 53.29
CA LYS A 170 -6.78 -10.04 53.50
C LYS A 170 -6.15 -11.13 52.62
N SER A 171 -4.88 -11.46 52.83
CA SER A 171 -4.24 -12.60 52.17
C SER A 171 -4.90 -13.90 52.63
N ALA A 172 -5.95 -14.33 51.94
CA ALA A 172 -6.48 -15.67 52.08
C ALA A 172 -5.35 -16.64 51.75
N ILE A 173 -5.07 -17.59 52.66
CA ILE A 173 -4.12 -18.67 52.42
C ILE A 173 -4.61 -19.43 51.19
N LEU A 174 -3.90 -19.29 50.05
CA LEU A 174 -4.27 -19.92 48.79
C LEU A 174 -3.94 -21.42 48.76
N SER A 175 -2.93 -21.82 49.53
CA SER A 175 -2.56 -23.23 49.69
C SER A 175 -1.75 -23.43 50.96
N LEU A 176 -1.98 -24.54 51.66
CA LEU A 176 -1.24 -24.92 52.86
C LEU A 176 -0.68 -26.34 52.68
N LYS A 177 0.46 -26.64 53.33
CA LYS A 177 0.99 -28.01 53.37
C LYS A 177 0.43 -28.72 54.59
N ASP A 178 0.07 -29.99 54.43
CA ASP A 178 -0.23 -30.87 55.56
C ASP A 178 1.07 -31.37 56.21
N ASP A 179 0.92 -32.11 57.32
CA ASP A 179 2.04 -32.71 58.05
C ASP A 179 2.79 -33.79 57.25
N HIS A 180 2.17 -34.28 56.16
CA HIS A 180 2.76 -35.24 55.22
C HIS A 180 3.50 -34.53 54.06
N GLY A 181 3.54 -33.19 54.07
CA GLY A 181 4.24 -32.36 53.08
C GLY A 181 3.47 -32.12 51.76
N ILE A 182 2.23 -32.59 51.65
CA ILE A 182 1.36 -32.43 50.48
C ILE A 182 0.68 -31.07 50.52
N ARG A 183 0.70 -30.35 49.39
CA ARG A 183 0.12 -29.01 49.27
C ARG A 183 -1.35 -29.10 48.85
N HIS A 184 -2.24 -28.57 49.68
CA HIS A 184 -3.68 -28.49 49.42
C HIS A 184 -4.07 -27.05 49.08
N GLY A 185 -4.78 -26.86 47.96
CA GLY A 185 -5.38 -25.57 47.55
C GLY A 185 -6.89 -25.48 47.82
N ASP A 186 -7.49 -26.55 48.33
CA ASP A 186 -8.92 -26.59 48.64
C ASP A 186 -9.19 -25.91 49.99
N ARG A 187 -10.18 -25.00 50.01
CA ARG A 187 -10.48 -24.14 51.16
C ARG A 187 -10.91 -24.95 52.38
N HIS A 188 -11.66 -26.03 52.19
CA HIS A 188 -12.09 -26.90 53.30
C HIS A 188 -10.90 -27.63 53.94
N LYS A 189 -9.99 -28.16 53.13
CA LYS A 189 -8.78 -28.85 53.63
C LYS A 189 -7.82 -27.89 54.33
N ILE A 190 -7.66 -26.68 53.79
CA ILE A 190 -6.82 -25.64 54.43
C ILE A 190 -7.37 -25.29 55.81
N LEU A 191 -8.70 -25.14 55.95
CA LEU A 191 -9.34 -24.89 57.24
C LEU A 191 -9.13 -26.05 58.22
N GLN A 192 -9.26 -27.29 57.74
CA GLN A 192 -9.05 -28.48 58.56
C GLN A 192 -7.62 -28.55 59.11
N ILE A 193 -6.60 -28.32 58.25
CA ILE A 193 -5.19 -28.26 58.67
C ILE A 193 -4.97 -27.13 59.70
N CYS A 194 -5.63 -25.98 59.53
CA CYS A 194 -5.54 -24.88 60.51
C CYS A 194 -6.22 -25.17 61.85
N THR A 195 -7.16 -26.13 61.91
CA THR A 195 -7.86 -26.52 63.15
C THR A 195 -7.23 -27.73 63.85
N GLU A 196 -6.34 -28.46 63.17
CA GLU A 196 -5.65 -29.64 63.70
C GLU A 196 -4.37 -29.28 64.49
N TYR A 197 -3.97 -28.01 64.52
CA TYR A 197 -2.94 -27.43 65.39
C TYR A 197 -3.54 -26.74 66.62
#